data_AF-A0A9Q9MV69-F1
#
_entry.id   AF-A0A9Q9MV69-F1
#
_cell.length_a   1.000
_cell.length_b   1.000
_cell.length_c   1.000
_cell.angle_alpha   90.00
_cell.angle_beta   90.00
_cell.angle_gamma   90.00
#
_symmetry.space_group_name_H-M   'P 1'
#
loop_
_entity.id
_entity.type
_entity.pdbx_description
1 polymer ?
#
loop_
_entity_poly.entity_id
_entity_poly.type
_entity_poly.pdbx_seq_one_letter_code
_entity_poly.pdbx_strand_id
1 'polypeptide(L)'
;MSTYKTKNPLGSAAVKDLYDNAENLDKFVNDRTKEESDDRLGVLRKTWYGMEMIFNRFIAYITGRGEQAVGAIGWQELGDWAIGLTVDNRQQIVYYNGSWFFCKSRF
;
A
#
# COMPACT_ATOMS: atom_id res chain seq x y z
N MET A 1 7.61 22.58 -11.39
CA MET A 1 7.52 23.77 -12.26
C MET A 1 8.85 23.99 -12.97
N SER A 2 8.87 23.90 -14.30
CA SER A 2 10.07 24.05 -15.14
C SER A 2 10.37 25.51 -15.51
N THR A 3 11.60 25.78 -15.92
CA THR A 3 12.15 27.14 -16.09
C THR A 3 11.63 27.86 -17.33
N TYR A 4 11.65 27.24 -18.51
CA TYR A 4 11.40 27.95 -19.78
C TYR A 4 9.97 27.84 -20.31
N LYS A 5 9.30 26.70 -20.13
CA LYS A 5 7.89 26.46 -20.48
C LYS A 5 7.51 26.96 -21.87
N THR A 6 8.32 26.63 -22.87
CA THR A 6 8.14 27.07 -24.26
C THR A 6 6.82 26.61 -24.89
N LYS A 7 6.18 25.57 -24.31
CA LYS A 7 4.99 24.87 -24.82
C LYS A 7 5.19 24.20 -26.18
N ASN A 8 6.44 23.98 -26.59
CA ASN A 8 6.72 23.14 -27.75
C ASN A 8 6.21 21.71 -27.51
N PRO A 9 5.76 21.01 -28.57
CA PRO A 9 5.20 19.68 -28.45
C PRO A 9 6.22 18.64 -27.95
N LEU A 10 5.72 17.45 -27.61
CA LEU A 10 6.56 16.28 -27.32
C LEU A 10 7.48 15.96 -28.51
N GLY A 11 8.72 15.55 -28.21
CA GLY A 11 9.74 15.32 -29.24
C GLY A 11 10.52 16.56 -29.69
N SER A 12 10.20 17.76 -29.19
CA SER A 12 10.99 18.95 -29.49
C SER A 12 12.44 18.82 -29.02
N ALA A 13 13.37 19.14 -29.92
CA ALA A 13 14.81 19.16 -29.68
C ALA A 13 15.35 20.56 -29.32
N ALA A 14 14.47 21.55 -29.11
CA ALA A 14 14.92 22.89 -28.72
C ALA A 14 15.63 22.84 -27.36
N VAL A 15 16.76 23.54 -27.24
CA VAL A 15 17.64 23.49 -26.06
C VAL A 15 16.88 23.79 -24.75
N LYS A 16 15.96 24.75 -24.78
CA LYS A 16 15.11 25.12 -23.63
C LYS A 16 14.20 23.98 -23.18
N ASP A 17 13.73 23.15 -24.12
CA ASP A 17 12.85 22.02 -23.81
C ASP A 17 13.63 20.86 -23.23
N LEU A 18 14.84 20.63 -23.73
CA LEU A 18 15.76 19.64 -23.19
C LEU A 18 16.15 19.99 -21.74
N TYR A 19 16.38 21.27 -21.46
CA TYR A 19 16.62 21.74 -20.09
C TYR A 19 15.41 21.48 -19.18
N ASP A 20 14.22 21.90 -19.61
CA ASP A 20 12.98 21.68 -18.84
C ASP A 20 12.66 20.17 -18.66
N ASN A 21 13.06 19.32 -19.60
CA ASN A 21 12.95 17.87 -19.48
C ASN A 21 13.84 17.33 -18.37
N ALA A 22 15.12 17.75 -18.35
CA ALA A 22 16.07 17.33 -17.32
C ALA A 22 15.64 17.81 -15.93
N GLU A 23 15.20 19.07 -15.81
CA GLU A 23 14.70 19.63 -14.55
C GLU A 23 13.46 18.88 -14.03
N ASN A 24 12.53 18.52 -14.93
CA ASN A 24 11.37 17.72 -14.52
C ASN A 24 11.75 16.29 -14.15
N LEU A 25 12.67 15.65 -14.88
CA LEU A 25 13.09 14.29 -14.56
C LEU A 25 13.71 14.24 -13.16
N ASP A 26 14.56 15.20 -12.82
CA ASP A 26 15.15 15.32 -11.49
C ASP A 26 14.06 15.45 -10.41
N LYS A 27 13.09 16.34 -10.61
CA LYS A 27 11.95 16.51 -9.68
C LYS A 27 11.08 15.27 -9.56
N PHE A 28 10.72 14.62 -10.67
CA PHE A 28 9.82 13.48 -10.65
C PHE A 28 10.44 12.23 -10.05
N VAL A 29 11.75 12.05 -10.20
CA VAL A 29 12.44 10.84 -9.74
C VAL A 29 13.07 11.02 -8.36
N ASN A 30 13.68 12.18 -8.10
CA ASN A 30 14.52 12.39 -6.92
C ASN A 30 13.84 13.16 -5.77
N ASP A 31 12.71 13.85 -5.99
CA ASP A 31 11.99 14.50 -4.89
C ASP A 31 11.35 13.45 -3.98
N ARG A 32 11.67 13.52 -2.68
CA ARG A 32 11.22 12.58 -1.62
C ARG A 32 10.12 13.16 -0.73
N THR A 33 9.55 14.29 -1.12
CA THR A 33 8.59 15.03 -0.29
C THR A 33 7.29 15.32 -1.02
N LYS A 34 7.36 15.61 -2.32
CA LYS A 34 6.18 15.92 -3.14
C LYS A 34 5.67 14.67 -3.82
N GLU A 35 4.37 14.40 -3.70
CA GLU A 35 3.73 13.26 -4.38
C GLU A 35 3.34 13.57 -5.83
N GLU A 36 3.30 14.86 -6.18
CA GLU A 36 2.88 15.32 -7.50
C GLU A 36 3.59 16.62 -7.90
N SER A 37 3.75 16.78 -9.21
CA SER A 37 4.32 17.98 -9.81
C SER A 37 3.81 18.17 -11.24
N ASP A 38 3.78 19.42 -11.69
CA ASP A 38 3.50 19.72 -13.10
C ASP A 38 4.70 19.37 -13.97
N ASP A 39 4.43 18.69 -15.10
CA ASP A 39 5.42 18.50 -16.16
C ASP A 39 5.68 19.80 -16.94
N ARG A 40 6.56 19.75 -17.95
CA ARG A 40 6.96 20.95 -18.72
C ARG A 40 5.81 21.59 -19.48
N LEU A 41 4.74 20.83 -19.73
CA LEU A 41 3.55 21.28 -20.42
C LEU A 41 2.46 21.77 -19.44
N GLY A 42 2.74 21.73 -18.13
CA GLY A 42 1.79 22.11 -17.09
C GLY A 42 0.79 21.02 -16.75
N VAL A 43 1.04 19.76 -17.12
CA VAL A 43 0.16 18.64 -16.75
C VAL A 43 0.64 18.07 -15.42
N LEU A 44 -0.26 18.00 -14.45
CA LEU A 44 0.01 17.42 -13.13
C LEU A 44 0.26 15.90 -13.27
N ARG A 45 1.39 15.43 -12.76
CA ARG A 45 1.80 14.01 -12.75
C ARG A 45 2.20 13.58 -11.35
N LYS A 46 2.14 12.27 -11.10
CA LYS A 46 2.70 11.67 -9.88
C LYS A 46 4.22 11.59 -9.98
N THR A 47 4.90 11.90 -8.89
CA THR A 47 6.34 11.65 -8.71
C THR A 47 6.56 10.19 -8.33
N TRP A 48 7.82 9.75 -8.35
CA TRP A 48 8.21 8.43 -7.84
C TRP A 48 7.84 8.27 -6.37
N TYR A 49 8.17 9.27 -5.54
CA TYR A 49 7.75 9.30 -4.14
C TYR A 49 6.22 9.23 -3.98
N GLY A 50 5.46 9.93 -4.83
CA GLY A 50 4.00 9.83 -4.83
C GLY A 50 3.48 8.44 -5.13
N MET A 51 4.09 7.74 -6.08
CA MET A 51 3.75 6.35 -6.38
C MET A 51 4.09 5.41 -5.22
N GLU A 52 5.26 5.58 -4.57
CA GLU A 52 5.64 4.84 -3.36
C GLU A 52 4.63 5.07 -2.23
N MET A 53 4.20 6.31 -2.01
CA MET A 53 3.21 6.66 -0.97
C MET A 53 1.83 6.07 -1.26
N ILE A 54 1.37 6.11 -2.51
CA ILE A 54 0.12 5.46 -2.91
C ILE A 54 0.18 3.96 -2.66
N PHE A 55 1.28 3.30 -3.03
CA PHE A 55 1.46 1.88 -2.79
C PHE A 55 1.47 1.55 -1.29
N ASN A 56 2.22 2.29 -0.49
CA ASN A 56 2.27 2.09 0.97
C ASN A 56 0.90 2.25 1.63
N ARG A 57 0.13 3.28 1.24
CA ARG A 57 -1.25 3.48 1.71
C ARG A 57 -2.18 2.33 1.29
N PHE A 58 -2.02 1.82 0.08
CA PHE A 58 -2.81 0.68 -0.40
C PHE A 58 -2.51 -0.58 0.43
N ILE A 59 -1.24 -0.88 0.71
CA ILE A 59 -0.87 -2.01 1.59
C ILE A 59 -1.47 -1.81 2.99
N ALA A 60 -1.31 -0.63 3.59
CA ALA A 60 -1.89 -0.35 4.91
C ALA A 60 -3.42 -0.52 4.93
N TYR A 61 -4.10 -0.06 3.88
CA TYR A 61 -5.55 -0.23 3.73
C TYR A 61 -5.96 -1.71 3.67
N ILE A 62 -5.30 -2.52 2.84
CA ILE A 62 -5.63 -3.94 2.70
C ILE A 62 -5.31 -4.70 4.00
N THR A 63 -4.17 -4.43 4.63
CA THR A 63 -3.79 -5.05 5.91
C THR A 63 -4.83 -4.74 6.98
N GLY A 64 -5.17 -3.47 7.19
CA GLY A 64 -6.15 -3.08 8.20
C GLY A 64 -7.53 -3.70 7.95
N ARG A 65 -7.96 -3.81 6.68
CA ARG A 65 -9.21 -4.51 6.35
C ARG A 65 -9.13 -6.01 6.58
N GLY A 66 -7.99 -6.64 6.33
CA GLY A 66 -7.76 -8.04 6.63
C GLY A 66 -7.86 -8.32 8.12
N GLU A 67 -7.22 -7.50 8.96
CA GLU A 67 -7.29 -7.58 10.42
C GLU A 67 -8.72 -7.42 10.93
N GLN A 68 -9.45 -6.41 10.43
CA GLN A 68 -10.87 -6.21 10.77
C GLN A 68 -11.73 -7.41 10.35
N ALA A 69 -11.51 -7.95 9.16
CA ALA A 69 -12.24 -9.12 8.68
C ALA A 69 -11.99 -10.34 9.57
N VAL A 70 -10.74 -10.62 9.95
CA VAL A 70 -10.40 -11.73 10.84
C VAL A 70 -11.01 -11.55 12.25
N GLY A 71 -10.95 -10.33 12.79
CA GLY A 71 -11.58 -10.01 14.07
C GLY A 71 -13.10 -10.15 14.06
N ALA A 72 -13.75 -9.89 12.92
CA ALA A 72 -15.19 -9.99 12.76
C ALA A 72 -15.71 -11.43 12.56
N ILE A 73 -14.85 -12.44 12.40
CA ILE A 73 -15.28 -13.85 12.20
C ILE A 73 -16.03 -14.39 13.44
N GLY A 74 -15.81 -13.83 14.63
CA GLY A 74 -16.56 -14.18 15.84
C GLY A 74 -16.15 -15.54 16.42
N TRP A 75 -14.85 -15.77 16.58
CA TRP A 75 -14.32 -17.02 17.13
C TRP A 75 -14.86 -17.30 18.54
N GLN A 76 -15.23 -18.55 18.79
CA GLN A 76 -15.66 -19.02 20.10
C GLN A 76 -14.43 -19.54 20.87
N GLU A 77 -14.03 -18.83 21.92
CA GLU A 77 -12.91 -19.22 22.77
C GLU A 77 -13.29 -20.37 23.70
N LEU A 78 -12.52 -21.46 23.67
CA LEU A 78 -12.66 -22.60 24.58
C LEU A 78 -11.78 -22.49 25.84
N GLY A 79 -10.86 -21.51 25.87
CA GLY A 79 -9.86 -21.37 26.94
C GLY A 79 -8.64 -22.28 26.73
N ASP A 80 -7.97 -22.63 27.83
CA ASP A 80 -6.76 -23.45 27.81
C ASP A 80 -7.01 -24.89 27.31
N TRP A 81 -6.07 -25.41 26.53
CA TRP A 81 -6.13 -26.79 26.09
C TRP A 81 -6.05 -27.76 27.27
N ALA A 82 -6.93 -28.76 27.25
CA ALA A 82 -6.94 -29.86 28.19
C ALA A 82 -7.29 -31.17 27.46
N ILE A 83 -6.83 -32.29 28.03
CA ILE A 83 -7.24 -33.63 27.58
C ILE A 83 -8.75 -33.76 27.80
N GLY A 84 -9.47 -34.20 26.76
CA GLY A 84 -10.93 -34.36 26.80
C GLY A 84 -11.73 -33.09 26.45
N LEU A 85 -11.07 -31.98 26.12
CA LEU A 85 -11.74 -30.79 25.58
C LEU A 85 -12.54 -31.17 24.33
N THR A 86 -13.84 -30.84 24.31
CA THR A 86 -14.73 -31.13 23.18
C THR A 86 -14.78 -29.95 22.23
N VAL A 87 -14.75 -30.24 20.93
CA VAL A 87 -14.90 -29.27 19.85
C VAL A 87 -16.20 -29.56 19.12
N ASP A 88 -17.15 -28.65 19.24
CA ASP A 88 -18.52 -28.77 18.71
C ASP A 88 -18.64 -28.18 17.31
N ASN A 89 -17.84 -27.16 16.97
CA ASN A 89 -17.90 -26.49 15.69
C ASN A 89 -16.53 -25.94 15.24
N ARG A 90 -16.47 -25.47 13.98
CA ARG A 90 -15.22 -25.00 13.34
C ARG A 90 -14.81 -23.58 13.68
N GLN A 91 -15.68 -22.81 14.34
CA GLN A 91 -15.39 -21.45 14.76
C GLN A 91 -14.78 -21.42 16.16
N GLN A 92 -14.49 -22.58 16.76
CA GLN A 92 -13.85 -22.66 18.07
C GLN A 92 -12.32 -22.56 17.98
N ILE A 93 -11.75 -21.84 18.95
CA ILE A 93 -10.30 -21.72 19.15
C ILE A 93 -9.91 -22.12 20.57
N VAL A 94 -8.71 -22.70 20.71
CA VAL A 94 -8.16 -23.15 22.00
C VAL A 94 -6.79 -22.51 22.24
N TYR A 95 -6.50 -22.12 23.47
CA TYR A 95 -5.22 -21.56 23.86
C TYR A 95 -4.27 -22.68 24.29
N TYR A 96 -3.08 -22.73 23.71
CA TYR A 96 -2.07 -23.71 24.05
C TYR A 96 -0.68 -23.11 23.86
N ASN A 97 0.22 -23.32 24.84
CA ASN A 97 1.63 -22.93 24.74
C ASN A 97 1.87 -21.49 24.25
N GLY A 98 1.10 -20.52 24.75
CA GLY A 98 1.28 -19.10 24.41
C GLY A 98 0.59 -18.64 23.13
N SER A 99 -0.25 -19.46 22.49
CA SER A 99 -0.90 -19.11 21.22
C SER A 99 -2.30 -19.73 21.09
N TRP A 100 -3.16 -19.05 20.33
CA TRP A 100 -4.48 -19.56 19.95
C TRP A 100 -4.37 -20.46 18.71
N PHE A 101 -5.06 -21.59 18.73
CA PHE A 101 -5.12 -22.56 17.64
C PHE A 101 -6.55 -22.79 17.17
N PHE A 102 -6.72 -22.94 15.85
CA PHE A 102 -8.01 -23.29 15.25
C PHE A 102 -8.32 -24.76 15.46
N CYS A 103 -9.51 -25.04 16.00
CA CYS A 103 -9.99 -26.39 16.16
C CYS A 103 -10.54 -26.92 14.83
N LYS A 104 -9.84 -27.88 14.22
CA LYS A 104 -10.24 -28.49 12.94
C LYS A 104 -10.88 -29.85 13.21
N SER A 105 -12.21 -29.97 13.06
CA SER A 105 -12.83 -31.31 13.09
C SER A 105 -12.52 -32.05 11.79
N ARG A 106 -12.00 -33.28 11.90
CA ARG A 106 -12.02 -34.24 10.80
C ARG A 106 -13.44 -34.81 10.75
N PHE A 107 -14.05 -34.76 9.57
CA PHE A 107 -15.30 -35.47 9.30
C PHE A 107 -15.06 -36.98 9.34
#